data_AF-G4HPD7-F1
#
_entry.id   AF-G4HPD7-F1
#
_cell.length_a   1.000
_cell.length_b   1.000
_cell.length_c   1.000
_cell.angle_alpha   90.00
_cell.angle_beta   90.00
_cell.angle_gamma   90.00
#
_symmetry.space_group_name_H-M   'P 1'
#
loop_
_entity.id
_entity.type
_entity.pdbx_description
1 polymer ?
#
loop_
_entity_poly.entity_id
_entity_poly.type
_entity_poly.pdbx_seq_one_letter_code
_entity_poly.pdbx_strand_id
1 'polypeptide(L)'
;MDAKYIAFDTIEELDQAADVIVIGSPIKDFEDREHMAQYFEDGMIQDFYTMTELRIEKVIKQPDGIDIGEMMELIEPLSIIEESGNQKTKIIMDDYRELKKGSRYILFLKDNTFGQYSIINMNNGKFNLDNTDDSDMPMEQQDLAFKTSLKNQVLRKYDLY
;
A
#
# COMPACT_ATOMS: atom_id res chain seq x y z
N MET A 1 -20.06 -6.24 0.97
CA MET A 1 -19.96 -4.78 1.14
C MET A 1 -18.77 -4.37 0.30
N ASP A 2 -18.99 -3.60 -0.76
CA ASP A 2 -17.87 -3.07 -1.54
C ASP A 2 -17.25 -1.93 -0.74
N ALA A 3 -16.00 -2.11 -0.30
CA ALA A 3 -15.24 -1.02 0.29
C ALA A 3 -14.96 -0.01 -0.83
N LYS A 4 -15.65 1.12 -0.81
CA LYS A 4 -15.42 2.18 -1.79
C LYS A 4 -14.14 2.91 -1.43
N TYR A 5 -13.05 2.58 -2.11
CA TYR A 5 -11.86 3.42 -2.12
C TYR A 5 -12.00 4.51 -3.19
N ILE A 6 -11.23 5.58 -3.04
CA ILE A 6 -11.14 6.63 -4.06
C ILE A 6 -10.10 6.18 -5.09
N ALA A 7 -10.54 5.98 -6.33
CA ALA A 7 -9.67 5.72 -7.47
C ALA A 7 -9.24 7.04 -8.12
N PHE A 8 -7.98 7.09 -8.55
CA PHE A 8 -7.41 8.21 -9.30
C PHE A 8 -6.85 7.71 -10.63
N ASP A 9 -7.23 8.39 -11.72
CA ASP A 9 -6.91 7.96 -13.07
C ASP A 9 -5.63 8.62 -13.61
N THR A 10 -5.17 9.69 -12.95
CA THR A 10 -4.03 10.51 -13.37
C THR A 10 -2.99 10.68 -12.26
N ILE A 11 -1.74 10.92 -12.65
CA ILE A 11 -0.67 11.21 -11.68
C ILE A 11 -0.88 12.54 -10.96
N GLU A 12 -1.50 13.53 -11.61
CA GLU A 12 -1.81 14.82 -11.01
C GLU A 12 -2.79 14.69 -9.86
N GLU A 13 -3.87 13.92 -10.04
CA GLU A 13 -4.86 13.68 -8.99
C GLU A 13 -4.28 12.87 -7.84
N LEU A 14 -3.50 11.82 -8.15
CA LEU A 14 -2.85 10.98 -7.15
C LEU A 14 -1.84 11.77 -6.30
N ASP A 15 -1.02 12.60 -6.95
CA ASP A 15 -0.05 13.48 -6.28
C ASP A 15 -0.75 14.52 -5.41
N GLN A 16 -1.84 15.13 -5.88
CA GLN A 16 -2.61 16.10 -5.09
C GLN A 16 -3.27 15.46 -3.88
N ALA A 17 -3.79 14.24 -4.02
CA ALA A 17 -4.50 13.53 -2.97
C ALA A 17 -3.60 12.95 -1.87
N ALA A 18 -2.33 12.65 -2.18
CA ALA A 18 -1.36 12.12 -1.23
C ALA A 18 -0.88 13.21 -0.26
N ASP A 19 -0.88 12.93 1.03
CA ASP A 19 -0.26 13.80 2.03
C ASP A 19 1.26 13.57 2.07
N VAL A 20 1.66 12.32 1.91
CA VAL A 20 3.05 11.86 1.94
C VAL A 20 3.36 11.04 0.69
N ILE A 21 4.53 11.26 0.10
CA ILE A 21 5.07 10.44 -0.98
C ILE A 21 6.50 10.07 -0.59
N VAL A 22 6.78 8.77 -0.57
CA VAL A 22 8.07 8.22 -0.14
C VAL A 22 8.57 7.16 -1.11
N ILE A 23 9.90 6.99 -1.14
CA ILE A 23 10.56 5.80 -1.65
C ILE A 23 11.04 5.00 -0.45
N GLY A 24 10.69 3.72 -0.41
CA GLY A 24 11.08 2.83 0.69
C GLY A 24 10.87 1.36 0.37
N SER A 25 11.23 0.54 1.34
CA SER A 25 11.15 -0.92 1.24
C SER A 25 10.62 -1.53 2.53
N PRO A 26 9.68 -2.49 2.45
CA PRO A 26 9.28 -3.27 3.61
C PRO A 26 10.45 -4.06 4.18
N ILE A 27 10.57 -4.09 5.51
CA ILE A 27 11.67 -4.78 6.19
C ILE A 27 11.35 -6.22 6.59
N LYS A 28 10.07 -6.58 6.66
CA LYS A 28 9.57 -7.91 7.04
C LYS A 28 8.82 -8.58 5.88
N ASP A 29 8.90 -9.91 5.85
CA ASP A 29 8.07 -10.74 4.97
C ASP A 29 6.61 -10.56 5.38
N PHE A 30 5.66 -10.75 4.46
CA PHE A 30 4.25 -10.42 4.72
C PHE A 30 3.71 -11.19 5.93
N GLU A 31 4.05 -12.46 6.04
CA GLU A 31 3.61 -13.38 7.10
C GLU A 31 4.18 -13.07 8.48
N ASP A 32 5.26 -12.28 8.55
CA ASP A 32 5.93 -11.86 9.78
C ASP A 32 5.47 -10.47 10.27
N ARG A 33 4.51 -9.85 9.58
CA ARG A 33 3.95 -8.54 9.92
C ARG A 33 2.85 -8.67 10.98
N GLU A 34 2.52 -7.55 11.62
CA GLU A 34 1.38 -7.51 12.53
C GLU A 34 0.08 -7.50 11.72
N HIS A 35 -0.66 -8.60 11.82
CA HIS A 35 -1.95 -8.80 11.18
C HIS A 35 -3.07 -8.51 12.17
N MET A 36 -3.91 -7.53 11.83
CA MET A 36 -5.01 -7.08 12.65
C MET A 36 -6.33 -7.55 12.05
N ALA A 37 -7.23 -8.00 12.92
CA ALA A 37 -8.63 -8.25 12.60
C ALA A 37 -9.49 -7.90 13.82
N GLN A 38 -10.53 -7.10 13.57
CA GLN A 38 -11.54 -6.75 14.56
C GLN A 38 -12.82 -7.47 14.20
N TYR A 39 -13.56 -7.91 15.21
CA TYR A 39 -14.79 -8.67 15.04
C TYR A 39 -15.93 -7.99 15.80
N PHE A 40 -17.12 -8.01 15.22
CA PHE A 40 -18.35 -7.69 15.94
C PHE A 40 -18.64 -8.76 17.01
N GLU A 41 -19.56 -8.47 17.94
CA GLU A 41 -19.97 -9.41 18.98
C GLU A 41 -20.53 -10.74 18.43
N ASP A 42 -21.05 -10.73 17.21
CA ASP A 42 -21.57 -11.92 16.52
C ASP A 42 -20.49 -12.74 15.78
N GLY A 43 -19.23 -12.31 15.86
CA GLY A 43 -18.08 -12.96 15.24
C GLY A 43 -17.87 -12.62 13.77
N MET A 44 -18.66 -11.70 13.18
CA MET A 44 -18.37 -11.20 11.84
C MET A 44 -17.16 -10.26 11.84
N ILE A 45 -16.36 -10.30 10.77
CA ILE A 45 -15.22 -9.39 10.60
C ILE A 45 -15.76 -7.96 10.44
N GLN A 46 -15.31 -7.08 11.33
CA GLN A 46 -15.59 -5.66 11.31
C GLN A 46 -14.53 -4.90 10.50
N ASP A 47 -13.26 -5.21 10.73
CA ASP A 47 -12.12 -4.55 10.09
C ASP A 47 -10.92 -5.49 10.03
N PHE A 48 -10.04 -5.29 9.06
CA PHE A 48 -8.80 -6.04 8.94
C PHE A 48 -7.74 -5.25 8.18
N TYR A 49 -6.50 -5.39 8.60
CA TYR A 49 -5.35 -4.77 7.94
C TYR A 49 -4.04 -5.38 8.42
N THR A 50 -2.96 -5.05 7.72
CA THR A 50 -1.60 -5.41 8.10
C THR A 50 -0.78 -4.14 8.36
N MET A 51 -0.04 -4.12 9.46
CA MET A 51 0.94 -3.06 9.73
C MET A 51 2.25 -3.40 9.02
N THR A 52 2.68 -2.51 8.14
CA THR A 52 3.88 -2.69 7.33
C THR A 52 4.93 -1.64 7.68
N GLU A 53 6.01 -2.12 8.29
CA GLU A 53 7.20 -1.32 8.56
C GLU A 53 8.02 -1.13 7.28
N LEU A 54 8.29 0.13 6.96
CA LEU A 54 9.12 0.58 5.86
C LEU A 54 10.40 1.20 6.37
N ARG A 55 11.50 0.87 5.69
CA ARG A 55 12.70 1.69 5.69
C ARG A 55 12.60 2.72 4.58
N ILE A 56 12.68 3.99 4.94
CA ILE A 56 12.56 5.13 4.04
C ILE A 56 13.94 5.42 3.44
N GLU A 57 13.99 5.43 2.11
CA GLU A 57 15.17 5.84 1.35
C GLU A 57 15.10 7.33 1.00
N LYS A 58 13.92 7.82 0.62
CA LYS A 58 13.72 9.20 0.18
C LYS A 58 12.30 9.67 0.49
N VAL A 59 12.17 10.85 1.06
CA VAL A 59 10.89 11.57 1.14
C VAL A 59 10.78 12.49 -0.08
N ILE A 60 9.67 12.38 -0.82
CA ILE A 60 9.36 13.20 -1.99
C ILE A 60 8.38 14.32 -1.61
N LYS A 61 7.36 13.99 -0.82
CA LYS A 61 6.33 14.91 -0.33
C LYS A 61 6.02 14.58 1.13
N GLN A 62 5.86 15.61 1.95
CA GLN A 62 5.38 15.49 3.33
C GLN A 62 4.67 16.79 3.75
N PRO A 63 3.78 16.76 4.75
CA PRO A 63 3.17 17.96 5.31
C PRO A 63 4.19 18.88 5.99
N ASP A 64 3.91 20.19 6.00
CA ASP A 64 4.74 21.16 6.71
C ASP A 64 4.83 20.83 8.21
N GLY A 65 6.05 20.86 8.75
CA GLY A 65 6.31 20.60 10.17
C GLY A 65 6.28 19.13 10.59
N ILE A 66 6.08 18.20 9.64
CA ILE A 66 6.22 16.75 9.86
C ILE A 66 7.57 16.29 9.30
N ASP A 67 8.26 15.43 10.06
CA ASP A 67 9.48 14.74 9.63
C ASP A 67 9.23 13.23 9.65
N ILE A 68 9.19 12.63 8.46
CA ILE A 68 8.91 11.19 8.28
C ILE A 68 10.09 10.30 8.76
N GLY A 69 11.29 10.85 8.92
CA GLY A 69 12.45 10.10 9.41
C GLY A 69 12.87 8.92 8.50
N GLU A 70 13.64 7.99 9.07
CA GLU A 70 14.21 6.83 8.33
C GLU A 70 13.30 5.60 8.32
N MET A 71 12.30 5.56 9.20
CA MET A 71 11.38 4.44 9.37
C MET A 71 9.96 4.97 9.45
N MET A 72 9.04 4.25 8.80
CA MET A 72 7.62 4.55 8.81
C MET A 72 6.83 3.26 8.94
N GLU A 73 5.66 3.34 9.56
CA GLU A 73 4.68 2.27 9.53
C GLU A 73 3.46 2.72 8.71
N LEU A 74 2.92 1.82 7.89
CA LEU A 74 1.70 2.04 7.13
C LEU A 74 0.74 0.87 7.23
N ILE A 75 -0.50 1.11 6.83
CA ILE A 75 -1.57 0.13 6.78
C ILE A 75 -1.74 -0.38 5.35
N GLU A 76 -1.76 -1.71 5.19
CA GLU A 76 -2.18 -2.38 3.96
C GLU A 76 -3.55 -3.07 4.17
N PRO A 77 -4.49 -2.99 3.21
CA PRO A 77 -5.87 -3.48 3.35
C PRO A 77 -5.98 -4.99 3.04
N LEU A 78 -5.17 -5.78 3.72
CA LEU A 78 -5.19 -7.24 3.71
C LEU A 78 -4.66 -7.75 5.05
N SER A 79 -4.99 -8.98 5.43
CA SER A 79 -4.58 -9.54 6.72
C SER A 79 -4.53 -11.06 6.68
N ILE A 80 -3.81 -11.67 7.61
CA ILE A 80 -3.92 -13.11 7.92
C ILE A 80 -4.77 -13.23 9.19
N ILE A 81 -5.89 -13.94 9.09
CA ILE A 81 -6.76 -14.24 10.22
C ILE A 81 -6.64 -15.71 10.62
N GLU A 82 -6.82 -15.97 11.90
CA GLU A 82 -6.88 -17.32 12.44
C GLU A 82 -8.34 -17.73 12.64
N GLU A 83 -8.75 -18.78 11.95
CA GLU A 83 -10.05 -19.42 12.08
C GLU A 83 -10.01 -20.56 13.11
N SER A 84 -11.17 -21.15 13.38
CA SER A 84 -11.28 -22.30 14.29
C SER A 84 -10.35 -23.45 13.86
N GLY A 85 -9.58 -23.98 14.81
CA GLY A 85 -8.65 -25.09 14.56
C GLY A 85 -7.27 -24.67 14.05
N ASN A 86 -6.85 -23.42 14.31
CA ASN A 86 -5.55 -22.85 13.94
C ASN A 86 -5.33 -22.78 12.42
N GLN A 87 -6.41 -22.73 11.64
CA GLN A 87 -6.34 -22.51 10.21
C GLN A 87 -6.12 -21.02 9.94
N LYS A 88 -5.06 -20.69 9.19
CA LYS A 88 -4.79 -19.32 8.78
C LYS A 88 -5.38 -19.05 7.40
N THR A 89 -6.18 -18.00 7.28
CA THR A 89 -6.77 -17.54 6.02
C THR A 89 -6.26 -16.14 5.71
N LYS A 90 -5.78 -15.92 4.49
CA LYS A 90 -5.46 -14.57 4.00
C LYS A 90 -6.73 -13.92 3.46
N ILE A 91 -7.10 -12.79 4.03
CA ILE A 91 -8.21 -11.94 3.57
C ILE A 91 -7.65 -10.70 2.90
N ILE A 92 -8.24 -10.33 1.76
CA ILE A 92 -7.74 -9.28 0.88
C ILE A 92 -8.92 -8.38 0.52
N MET A 93 -8.71 -7.06 0.59
CA MET A 93 -9.66 -6.09 0.05
C MET A 93 -9.48 -5.99 -1.47
N ASP A 94 -10.52 -6.34 -2.21
CA ASP A 94 -10.52 -6.44 -3.68
C ASP A 94 -9.37 -7.33 -4.20
N ASP A 95 -8.54 -6.81 -5.10
CA ASP A 95 -7.37 -7.48 -5.68
C ASP A 95 -6.05 -6.97 -5.10
N TYR A 96 -6.06 -6.34 -3.91
CA TYR A 96 -4.87 -5.71 -3.34
C TYR A 96 -3.70 -6.71 -3.22
N ARG A 97 -2.52 -6.28 -3.66
CA ARG A 97 -1.27 -7.07 -3.64
C ARG A 97 -0.32 -6.47 -2.61
N GLU A 98 0.15 -7.27 -1.66
CA GLU A 98 1.05 -6.82 -0.59
C GLU A 98 2.36 -6.27 -1.13
N LEU A 99 2.97 -5.34 -0.39
CA LEU A 99 4.36 -4.96 -0.62
C LEU A 99 5.29 -6.14 -0.31
N LYS A 100 6.28 -6.38 -1.15
CA LYS A 100 7.29 -7.44 -0.98
C LYS A 100 8.50 -6.95 -0.19
N LYS A 101 8.98 -7.76 0.76
CA LYS A 101 10.17 -7.47 1.57
C LYS A 101 11.36 -7.15 0.68
N GLY A 102 12.08 -6.07 1.02
CA GLY A 102 13.31 -5.66 0.37
C GLY A 102 13.13 -5.05 -1.02
N SER A 103 11.94 -5.18 -1.64
CA SER A 103 11.62 -4.52 -2.89
C SER A 103 11.46 -3.02 -2.69
N ARG A 104 11.95 -2.24 -3.65
CA ARG A 104 11.92 -0.77 -3.61
C ARG A 104 10.66 -0.25 -4.27
N TYR A 105 9.91 0.61 -3.58
CA TYR A 105 8.68 1.19 -4.10
C TYR A 105 8.68 2.71 -3.95
N ILE A 106 7.98 3.39 -4.85
CA ILE A 106 7.37 4.69 -4.55
C ILE A 106 5.94 4.47 -4.08
N LEU A 107 5.56 5.13 -2.99
CA LEU A 107 4.29 4.96 -2.31
C LEU A 107 3.60 6.31 -2.13
N PHE A 108 2.30 6.34 -2.41
CA PHE A 108 1.42 7.49 -2.23
C PHE A 108 0.53 7.22 -1.03
N LEU A 109 0.69 8.06 -0.01
CA LEU A 109 0.15 7.82 1.31
C LEU A 109 -0.75 8.97 1.75
N LYS A 110 -1.78 8.62 2.51
CA LYS A 110 -2.66 9.58 3.15
C LYS A 110 -2.85 9.24 4.62
N ASP A 111 -2.94 10.27 5.45
CA ASP A 111 -3.25 10.09 6.87
C ASP A 111 -4.68 9.52 7.00
N ASN A 112 -4.83 8.46 7.78
CA ASN A 112 -6.11 7.79 7.99
C ASN A 112 -6.96 8.45 9.08
N THR A 113 -6.58 9.64 9.57
CA THR A 113 -7.17 10.39 10.69
C THR A 113 -7.03 9.77 12.08
N PHE A 114 -6.37 8.61 12.17
CA PHE A 114 -6.01 7.91 13.41
C PHE A 114 -4.50 7.94 13.68
N GLY A 115 -3.74 8.78 12.96
CA GLY A 115 -2.31 8.94 13.11
C GLY A 115 -1.47 7.86 12.41
N GLN A 116 -2.07 7.12 11.47
CA GLN A 116 -1.41 6.13 10.65
C GLN A 116 -1.56 6.48 9.17
N TYR A 117 -0.59 6.10 8.36
CA TYR A 117 -0.66 6.29 6.91
C TYR A 117 -1.18 5.04 6.22
N SER A 118 -1.99 5.21 5.18
CA SER A 118 -2.44 4.13 4.31
C SER A 118 -2.12 4.43 2.85
N ILE A 119 -1.87 3.39 2.06
CA ILE A 119 -1.71 3.51 0.61
C ILE A 119 -3.04 3.91 -0.02
N ILE A 120 -3.06 5.06 -0.71
CA ILE A 120 -4.24 5.48 -1.48
C ILE A 120 -4.25 4.81 -2.85
N ASN A 121 -5.41 4.77 -3.52
CA ASN A 121 -5.54 4.20 -4.87
C ASN A 121 -5.16 2.70 -4.98
N MET A 122 -5.13 1.95 -3.87
CA MET A 122 -4.88 0.50 -3.83
C MET A 122 -3.59 0.11 -4.57
N ASN A 123 -3.67 -0.80 -5.53
CA ASN A 123 -2.55 -1.23 -6.35
C ASN A 123 -1.98 -0.11 -7.24
N ASN A 124 -2.71 0.97 -7.47
CA ASN A 124 -2.32 2.10 -8.31
C ASN A 124 -1.76 3.30 -7.52
N GLY A 125 -1.55 3.15 -6.20
CA GLY A 125 -0.78 4.11 -5.38
C GLY A 125 0.54 3.57 -4.87
N LYS A 126 0.97 2.42 -5.40
CA LYS A 126 2.29 1.84 -5.16
C LYS A 126 2.89 1.34 -6.47
N PHE A 127 4.19 1.54 -6.65
CA PHE A 127 4.90 1.13 -7.86
C PHE A 127 6.28 0.59 -7.53
N ASN A 128 6.54 -0.66 -7.89
CA ASN A 128 7.86 -1.27 -7.72
C ASN A 128 8.87 -0.61 -8.69
N LEU A 129 9.99 -0.14 -8.15
CA LEU A 129 10.99 0.64 -8.88
C LEU A 129 12.19 -0.19 -9.36
N ASP A 130 12.43 -1.35 -8.76
CA ASP A 130 13.62 -2.16 -9.00
C ASP A 130 13.36 -3.49 -9.72
N ASN A 131 12.10 -3.73 -10.12
CA ASN A 131 11.62 -4.96 -10.77
C ASN A 131 11.90 -6.23 -9.95
N THR A 132 11.85 -6.13 -8.63
CA THR A 132 12.02 -7.28 -7.72
C THR A 132 10.70 -7.84 -7.20
N ASP A 133 9.58 -7.19 -7.53
CA ASP A 133 8.24 -7.64 -7.22
C ASP A 133 7.40 -7.78 -8.50
N ASP A 134 7.40 -8.98 -9.06
CA ASP A 134 6.62 -9.34 -10.25
C ASP A 134 5.11 -9.26 -10.00
N SER A 135 4.68 -9.38 -8.74
CA SER A 135 3.26 -9.33 -8.37
C SER A 135 2.71 -7.91 -8.39
N ASP A 136 3.55 -6.86 -8.42
CA ASP A 136 3.08 -5.48 -8.48
C ASP A 136 2.19 -5.23 -9.71
N MET A 137 2.50 -5.88 -10.84
CA MET A 137 1.74 -5.76 -12.08
C MET A 137 0.54 -6.72 -12.13
N PRO A 138 -0.65 -6.24 -12.55
CA PRO A 138 -1.82 -7.11 -12.72
C PRO A 138 -1.67 -8.01 -13.95
N MET A 139 -2.38 -9.13 -13.96
CA MET A 139 -2.40 -10.06 -15.10
C MET A 139 -3.39 -9.65 -16.18
N GLU A 140 -4.48 -8.97 -15.81
CA GLU A 140 -5.50 -8.52 -16.76
C GLU A 140 -4.97 -7.42 -17.67
N GLN A 141 -5.14 -7.57 -18.97
CA GLN A 141 -4.49 -6.72 -19.98
C GLN A 141 -4.88 -5.24 -19.85
N GLN A 142 -6.14 -4.95 -19.53
CA GLN A 142 -6.62 -3.58 -19.37
C GLN A 142 -5.99 -2.92 -18.15
N ASP A 143 -5.96 -3.61 -17.01
CA ASP A 143 -5.37 -3.10 -15.77
C ASP A 143 -3.86 -2.97 -15.90
N LEU A 144 -3.22 -3.89 -16.63
CA LEU A 144 -1.78 -3.84 -16.93
C LEU A 144 -1.43 -2.61 -17.76
N ALA A 145 -2.20 -2.35 -18.81
CA ALA A 145 -2.01 -1.18 -19.66
C ALA A 145 -2.17 0.12 -18.85
N PHE A 146 -3.20 0.18 -18.00
CA PHE A 146 -3.46 1.32 -17.13
C PHE A 146 -2.32 1.52 -16.11
N LYS A 147 -1.99 0.50 -15.31
CA LYS A 147 -0.93 0.60 -14.29
C LYS A 147 0.43 0.91 -14.92
N THR A 148 0.73 0.35 -16.09
CA THR A 148 1.96 0.68 -16.84
C THR A 148 2.00 2.14 -17.27
N SER A 149 0.89 2.67 -17.81
CA SER A 149 0.77 4.08 -18.16
C SER A 149 0.98 4.97 -16.94
N LEU A 150 0.33 4.67 -15.82
CA LEU A 150 0.45 5.44 -14.59
C LEU A 150 1.87 5.35 -14.00
N LYS A 151 2.48 4.16 -13.96
CA LYS A 151 3.88 3.96 -13.56
C LYS A 151 4.83 4.83 -14.38
N ASN A 152 4.67 4.87 -15.71
CA ASN A 152 5.50 5.71 -16.57
C ASN A 152 5.35 7.21 -16.27
N GLN A 153 4.14 7.66 -15.95
CA GLN A 153 3.89 9.05 -15.54
C GLN A 153 4.56 9.36 -14.20
N VAL A 154 4.50 8.44 -13.23
CA VAL A 154 5.20 8.54 -11.93
C VAL A 154 6.71 8.66 -12.13
N LEU A 155 7.30 7.77 -12.94
CA LEU A 155 8.74 7.78 -13.20
C LEU A 155 9.20 9.10 -13.86
N ARG A 156 8.39 9.68 -14.76
CA ARG A 156 8.65 11.01 -15.36
C ARG A 156 8.54 12.13 -14.36
N LYS A 157 7.48 12.15 -13.56
CA LYS A 157 7.20 13.27 -12.65
C LYS A 157 8.27 13.42 -11.57
N TYR A 158 8.86 12.32 -11.12
CA TYR A 158 9.82 12.30 -10.01
C TYR A 158 11.25 11.97 -10.43
N ASP A 159 11.55 12.01 -11.74
CA ASP A 159 12.88 11.74 -12.31
C ASP A 159 13.50 10.41 -11.82
N LEU A 160 12.73 9.31 -11.94
CA LEU A 160 13.12 7.97 -11.44
C LEU A 160 13.53 6.98 -12.55
N TYR A 161 14.02 7.50 -13.69
CA TYR A 161 14.54 6.69 -14.80
C TYR A 161 15.99 6.23 -14.60
#